data_AF-A0AAU3M842-F1
#
_entry.id   AF-A0AAU3M842-F1
#
_cell.length_a   1.000
_cell.length_b   1.000
_cell.length_c   1.000
_cell.angle_alpha   90.00
_cell.angle_beta   90.00
_cell.angle_gamma   90.00
#
_symmetry.space_group_name_H-M   'P 1'
#
loop_
_entity.id
_entity.type
_entity.pdbx_description
1 polymer ?
#
loop_
_entity_poly.entity_id
_entity_poly.type
_entity_poly.pdbx_seq_one_letter_code
_entity_poly.pdbx_strand_id
1 'polypeptide(L)' 'MGRRALRGCRRLPESGHAIDVTDGMDAGIEALAAHAGYLASLPPDNPMADVAGYLTTKHTRFGERFNNVPTMPFEIIGV' A
#
# COMPACT_ATOMS: atom_id res chain seq x y z
N MET A 1 2.16 -23.59 -8.56
CA MET A 1 2.29 -22.17 -8.96
C MET A 1 0.93 -21.67 -9.46
N GLY A 2 0.03 -21.28 -8.54
CA GLY A 2 -1.37 -20.97 -8.88
C GLY A 2 -1.60 -19.48 -9.05
N ARG A 3 -1.97 -19.03 -10.25
CA ARG A 3 -2.43 -17.67 -10.53
C ARG A 3 -3.76 -17.45 -9.82
N ARG A 4 -3.77 -16.83 -8.64
CA ARG A 4 -5.00 -16.39 -7.97
C ARG A 4 -5.15 -14.89 -8.18
N ALA A 5 -5.94 -14.53 -9.19
CA ALA A 5 -6.31 -13.14 -9.43
C ALA A 5 -7.06 -12.60 -8.21
N LEU A 6 -6.55 -11.49 -7.67
CA LEU A 6 -7.21 -10.74 -6.63
C LEU A 6 -8.51 -10.18 -7.24
N ARG A 7 -9.70 -10.67 -6.89
CA ARG A 7 -10.99 -10.07 -7.32
C ARG A 7 -11.53 -9.07 -6.29
N GLY A 8 -11.79 -7.82 -6.68
CA GLY A 8 -12.51 -6.80 -5.89
C GLY A 8 -11.76 -5.80 -4.97
N CYS A 9 -10.68 -5.11 -5.37
CA CYS A 9 -10.25 -3.90 -4.65
C CYS A 9 -10.93 -2.69 -5.28
N ARG A 10 -11.88 -2.08 -4.58
CA ARG A 10 -12.58 -0.88 -5.07
C ARG A 10 -11.66 0.36 -5.22
N ARG A 11 -10.38 0.28 -4.86
CA ARG A 11 -9.42 1.41 -4.88
C ARG A 11 -8.48 1.44 -6.09
N LEU A 12 -8.33 0.31 -6.78
CA LEU A 12 -7.71 0.17 -8.10
C LEU A 12 -8.59 -0.83 -8.85
N PRO A 13 -9.53 -0.38 -9.71
CA PRO A 13 -10.57 -1.23 -10.28
C PRO A 13 -10.02 -2.51 -10.92
N GLU A 14 -8.84 -2.42 -11.52
CA GLU A 14 -8.20 -3.47 -12.30
C GLU A 14 -6.92 -4.06 -11.67
N SER A 15 -6.60 -3.77 -10.40
CA SER A 15 -5.40 -4.37 -9.77
C SER A 15 -5.58 -5.88 -9.57
N GLY A 16 -5.05 -6.66 -10.51
CA GLY A 16 -5.07 -8.13 -10.51
C GLY A 16 -3.84 -8.78 -9.87
N HIS A 17 -2.79 -8.00 -9.60
CA HIS A 17 -1.51 -8.47 -9.09
C HIS A 17 -1.10 -7.71 -7.83
N ALA A 18 -0.23 -8.33 -7.03
CA ALA A 18 0.36 -7.70 -5.87
C ALA A 18 1.66 -8.39 -5.45
N ILE A 19 2.45 -7.69 -4.65
CA ILE A 19 3.65 -8.22 -3.98
C ILE A 19 3.51 -8.11 -2.46
N ASP A 20 4.05 -9.09 -1.75
CA ASP A 20 4.30 -9.00 -0.32
C ASP A 20 5.38 -7.94 -0.07
N VAL A 21 5.13 -7.02 0.87
CA VAL A 21 6.06 -5.96 1.24
C VAL A 21 6.45 -5.99 2.71
N THR A 22 6.19 -7.10 3.42
CA THR A 22 6.48 -7.25 4.86
C THR A 22 7.89 -6.77 5.20
N ASP A 23 8.90 -7.24 4.47
CA ASP A 23 10.31 -6.90 4.71
C ASP A 23 10.67 -5.45 4.33
N GLY A 24 9.84 -4.79 3.51
CA GLY A 24 10.06 -3.43 3.02
C GLY A 24 9.28 -2.35 3.76
N MET A 25 8.46 -2.72 4.76
CA MET A 25 7.57 -1.77 5.45
C MET A 25 8.34 -0.64 6.13
N ASP A 26 9.41 -0.96 6.87
CA ASP A 26 10.20 0.04 7.61
C ASP A 26 10.87 1.03 6.64
N ALA A 27 11.52 0.51 5.59
CA ALA A 27 12.14 1.34 4.56
C ALA A 27 11.11 2.23 3.83
N GLY A 28 9.89 1.74 3.62
CA GLY A 28 8.79 2.51 3.04
C GLY A 28 8.32 3.66 3.95
N ILE A 29 8.25 3.42 5.26
CA ILE A 29 7.93 4.44 6.26
C ILE A 29 9.01 5.51 6.28
N GLU A 30 10.28 5.13 6.33
CA GLU A 30 11.41 6.07 6.29
C GLU A 30 11.41 6.91 5.00
N ALA A 31 11.20 6.27 3.85
CA ALA A 31 11.15 6.95 2.56
C ALA A 31 10.01 7.98 2.48
N LEU A 32 8.82 7.65 3.01
CA LEU A 32 7.71 8.60 3.04
C LEU A 32 7.98 9.72 4.07
N ALA A 33 8.52 9.41 5.25
CA ALA A 33 8.86 10.38 6.28
C ALA A 33 9.91 11.41 5.80
N ALA A 34 10.81 11.02 4.90
CA ALA A 34 11.78 11.94 4.29
C ALA A 34 11.14 13.12 3.53
N HIS A 35 9.86 13.01 3.15
CA HIS A 35 9.09 14.09 2.53
C HIS A 35 8.51 15.07 3.56
N ALA A 36 9.25 15.38 4.62
CA ALA A 36 8.77 16.13 5.79
C ALA A 36 8.13 17.48 5.45
N GLY A 37 8.69 18.23 4.49
CA GLY A 37 8.12 19.51 4.05
C GLY A 37 6.74 19.37 3.39
N TYR A 38 6.55 18.33 2.58
CA TYR A 38 5.25 18.01 1.99
C TYR A 38 4.26 17.58 3.08
N LEU A 39 4.67 16.68 3.98
CA LEU A 39 3.83 16.20 5.07
C LEU A 39 3.37 17.33 5.99
N ALA A 40 4.25 18.29 6.29
CA ALA A 40 3.92 19.47 7.10
C ALA A 40 2.93 20.44 6.43
N SER A 41 2.79 20.38 5.11
CA SER A 41 1.83 21.21 4.35
C SER A 41 0.43 20.61 4.31
N LEU A 42 0.26 19.36 4.73
CA LEU A 42 -1.04 18.69 4.72
C LEU A 42 -1.95 19.23 5.83
N PRO A 43 -3.28 19.18 5.63
CA PRO A 43 -4.25 19.48 6.68
C PRO A 43 -4.00 18.64 7.94
N PRO A 44 -4.22 19.16 9.17
CA PRO A 44 -3.96 18.46 10.41
C PRO A 44 -4.71 17.12 10.58
N ASP A 45 -5.83 16.96 9.90
CA ASP A 45 -6.67 15.77 9.89
C ASP A 45 -6.32 14.79 8.76
N ASN A 46 -5.29 15.08 7.96
CA ASN A 46 -4.87 14.20 6.88
C ASN A 46 -4.20 12.94 7.45
N PRO A 47 -4.70 11.74 7.14
CA PRO A 47 -4.14 10.48 7.64
C PRO A 47 -2.65 10.28 7.30
N MET A 48 -2.16 10.88 6.21
CA MET A 48 -0.75 10.79 5.81
C MET A 48 0.20 11.55 6.73
N ALA A 49 -0.30 12.44 7.59
CA ALA A 49 0.52 13.11 8.60
C ALA A 49 1.10 12.09 9.61
N ASP A 50 0.39 11.00 9.87
CA ASP A 50 0.92 9.80 10.53
C ASP A 50 1.38 8.79 9.46
N VAL A 51 2.64 8.92 9.06
CA VAL A 51 3.27 8.09 8.02
C VAL A 51 3.15 6.59 8.31
N ALA A 52 3.46 6.19 9.54
CA ALA A 52 3.51 4.79 9.93
C ALA A 52 2.10 4.19 9.98
N GLY A 53 1.16 4.89 10.62
CA GLY A 53 -0.25 4.46 10.66
C GLY A 53 -0.88 4.42 9.27
N TYR A 54 -0.58 5.41 8.42
CA TYR A 54 -1.08 5.46 7.05
C TYR A 54 -0.61 4.27 6.21
N LEU A 55 0.70 4.02 6.16
CA LEU A 55 1.25 2.94 5.33
C LEU A 55 0.84 1.57 5.87
N THR A 56 0.91 1.35 7.18
CA THR A 56 0.46 0.10 7.80
C THR A 56 -1.01 -0.18 7.48
N THR A 57 -1.88 0.82 7.66
CA THR A 57 -3.32 0.66 7.35
C THR A 57 -3.56 0.33 5.88
N LYS A 58 -2.85 0.98 4.95
CA LYS A 58 -3.03 0.72 3.52
C LYS A 58 -2.57 -0.69 3.14
N HIS A 59 -1.36 -1.09 3.53
CA HIS A 59 -0.80 -2.38 3.12
C HIS A 59 -1.53 -3.57 3.76
N THR A 60 -2.00 -3.43 5.00
CA THR A 60 -2.86 -4.44 5.65
C THR A 60 -4.17 -4.60 4.89
N ARG A 61 -4.85 -3.51 4.53
CA ARG A 61 -6.12 -3.57 3.78
C ARG A 61 -5.95 -4.18 2.39
N PHE A 62 -4.83 -3.94 1.73
CA PHE A 62 -4.53 -4.61 0.46
C PHE A 62 -4.25 -6.10 0.66
N GLY A 63 -3.58 -6.44 1.75
CA GLY A 63 -3.27 -7.79 2.19
C GLY A 63 -4.49 -8.68 2.41
N GLU A 64 -5.65 -8.12 2.77
CA GLU A 64 -6.91 -8.87 2.95
C GLU A 64 -7.25 -9.78 1.76
N ARG A 65 -6.81 -9.42 0.55
CA ARG A 65 -7.02 -10.22 -0.66
C ARG A 65 -5.82 -11.10 -1.03
N PHE A 66 -4.66 -10.85 -0.44
CA PHE A 66 -3.39 -11.52 -0.68
C PHE A 66 -2.90 -12.22 0.60
N ASN A 67 -3.64 -13.22 1.06
CA ASN A 67 -3.30 -14.06 2.22
C ASN A 67 -3.09 -13.32 3.56
N ASN A 68 -3.63 -12.11 3.71
CA ASN A 68 -3.51 -11.27 4.92
C ASN A 68 -2.07 -10.85 5.26
N VAL A 69 -1.17 -10.75 4.27
CA VAL A 69 0.16 -10.16 4.46
C VAL A 69 0.19 -8.71 3.97
N PRO A 70 0.97 -7.79 4.57
CA PRO A 70 1.18 -6.45 4.04
C PRO A 70 1.53 -6.49 2.54
N THR A 71 0.75 -5.80 1.72
CA THR A 71 0.79 -6.01 0.26
C THR A 71 0.72 -4.72 -0.52
N MET A 72 1.47 -4.62 -1.62
CA MET A 72 1.36 -3.55 -2.61
C MET A 72 0.67 -4.06 -3.88
N PRO A 73 -0.58 -3.64 -4.17
CA PRO A 73 -1.29 -4.03 -5.38
C PRO A 73 -0.83 -3.19 -6.57
N PHE A 74 -0.84 -3.80 -7.75
CA PHE A 74 -0.54 -3.12 -9.01
C PHE A 74 -1.32 -3.74 -10.17
N GLU A 75 -1.44 -2.96 -11.24
CA GLU A 75 -1.99 -3.39 -12.51
C GLU A 75 -0.84 -3.73 -13.47
N ILE A 76 -1.04 -4.77 -14.30
CA ILE A 76 -0.10 -5.09 -15.39
C ILE A 76 -0.82 -4.76 -16.69
N ILE A 77 -0.25 -3.88 -17.50
CA ILE A 77 -0.81 -3.46 -18.79
C ILE A 77 0.06 -4.02 -19.91
N GLY A 78 -0.56 -4.67 -20.91
CA GLY A 78 0.11 -5.09 -22.14
C GLY A 78 0.91 -6.40 -22.06
N VAL A 79 0.36 -7.41 -21.39
CA VAL A 79 0.90 -8.79 -21.38
C VAL A 79 0.42 -9.58 -22.59
#